data_AF-A0A935ES93-F1
#
_entry.id   AF-A0A935ES93-F1
#
_cell.length_a   1.000
_cell.length_b   1.000
_cell.length_c   1.000
_cell.angle_alpha   90.00
_cell.angle_beta   90.00
_cell.angle_gamma   90.00
#
_symmetry.space_group_name_H-M   'P 1'
#
loop_
_entity.id
_entity.type
_entity.pdbx_description
1 polymer ?
#
loop_
_entity_poly.entity_id
_entity_poly.type
_entity_poly.pdbx_seq_one_letter_code
_entity_poly.pdbx_strand_id
1 'polypeptide(L)'
;MPANGSVNSTLTLCTTSQSPLGTFSNLYVEGQGGGLTRNSSTFGVAITSPGDFAVSVSPTSRTVVQGQSTTYTVTVQSVSGFSGPVTLNVKSLHEHSWVYSF
;
A
#
# COMPACT_ATOMS: atom_id res chain seq x y z
N MET A 1 -1.17 -40.83 -11.68
CA MET A 1 -0.32 -40.88 -10.48
C MET A 1 0.23 -42.29 -10.32
N PRO A 2 1.45 -42.48 -9.76
CA PRO A 2 1.95 -43.80 -9.42
C PRO A 2 1.09 -44.46 -8.32
N ALA A 3 0.97 -45.79 -8.32
CA ALA A 3 0.32 -46.51 -7.23
C ALA A 3 1.06 -46.24 -5.91
N ASN A 4 0.33 -45.84 -4.86
CA ASN A 4 0.87 -45.45 -3.55
C ASN A 4 1.87 -44.28 -3.58
N GLY A 5 1.90 -43.49 -4.65
CA GLY A 5 2.77 -42.33 -4.80
C GLY A 5 2.12 -41.02 -4.36
N SER A 6 2.94 -39.99 -4.15
CA SER A 6 2.50 -38.61 -3.92
C SER A 6 3.07 -37.69 -4.99
N VAL A 7 2.33 -36.64 -5.35
CA VAL A 7 2.75 -35.60 -6.31
C VAL A 7 2.34 -34.25 -5.73
N ASN A 8 3.26 -33.28 -5.78
CA ASN A 8 3.00 -31.92 -5.29
C ASN A 8 2.57 -30.99 -6.42
N SER A 9 1.73 -30.01 -6.10
CA SER A 9 1.32 -28.93 -7.00
C SER A 9 1.39 -27.59 -6.26
N THR A 10 1.70 -26.52 -6.99
CA THR A 10 1.78 -25.16 -6.43
C THR A 10 0.60 -24.34 -6.96
N LEU A 11 -0.15 -23.72 -6.05
CA LEU A 11 -1.19 -22.74 -6.37
C LEU A 11 -0.64 -21.34 -6.11
N THR A 12 -0.77 -20.44 -7.08
CA THR A 12 -0.43 -19.02 -6.94
C THR A 12 -1.69 -18.19 -7.05
N LEU A 13 -1.92 -17.33 -6.07
CA LEU A 13 -3.03 -16.37 -6.04
C LEU A 13 -2.51 -14.98 -6.37
N CYS A 14 -3.12 -14.31 -7.35
CA CYS A 14 -2.80 -12.94 -7.72
C CYS A 14 -3.96 -12.01 -7.35
N THR A 15 -3.67 -10.93 -6.63
CA THR A 15 -4.62 -9.86 -6.31
C THR A 15 -4.29 -8.60 -7.10
N THR A 16 -5.25 -7.69 -7.21
CA THR A 16 -5.10 -6.39 -7.90
C THR A 16 -5.47 -5.25 -6.96
N SER A 17 -5.23 -4.00 -7.37
CA SER A 17 -5.66 -2.81 -6.63
C SER A 17 -7.18 -2.69 -6.47
N GLN A 18 -7.97 -3.46 -7.23
CA GLN A 18 -9.43 -3.51 -7.12
C GLN A 18 -9.93 -4.73 -6.33
N SER A 19 -9.03 -5.63 -5.90
CA SER A 19 -9.42 -6.80 -5.12
C SER A 19 -10.09 -6.35 -3.81
N PRO A 20 -11.28 -6.87 -3.47
CA PRO A 20 -11.97 -6.51 -2.23
C PRO A 20 -11.10 -6.82 -1.02
N LEU A 21 -10.95 -5.83 -0.13
CA LEU A 21 -10.25 -6.02 1.13
C LEU A 21 -11.07 -6.93 2.05
N GLY A 22 -10.40 -7.80 2.79
CA GLY A 22 -11.05 -8.70 3.73
C GLY A 22 -10.38 -10.06 3.86
N THR A 23 -10.97 -10.89 4.72
CA THR A 23 -10.50 -12.25 4.99
C THR A 23 -11.41 -13.25 4.30
N PHE A 24 -10.83 -14.08 3.44
CA PHE A 24 -11.50 -15.18 2.76
C PHE A 24 -11.02 -16.48 3.38
N SER A 25 -11.87 -17.20 4.12
CA SER A 25 -11.47 -18.36 4.96
C SER A 25 -12.01 -19.72 4.51
N ASN A 26 -12.77 -19.75 3.41
CA ASN A 26 -13.42 -20.97 2.92
C ASN A 26 -12.98 -21.35 1.50
N LEU A 27 -11.68 -21.26 1.23
CA LEU A 27 -11.08 -21.70 -0.03
C LEU A 27 -10.69 -23.16 0.10
N TYR A 28 -10.91 -23.96 -0.96
CA TYR A 28 -10.49 -25.36 -1.02
C TYR A 28 -10.13 -25.74 -2.45
N VAL A 29 -9.35 -26.80 -2.61
CA VAL A 29 -9.01 -27.40 -3.91
C VAL A 29 -9.83 -28.67 -4.09
N GLU A 30 -10.50 -28.79 -5.23
CA GLU A 30 -11.15 -30.03 -5.65
C GLU A 30 -10.20 -30.82 -6.56
N GLY A 31 -9.96 -32.08 -6.21
CA GLY A 31 -9.23 -33.04 -7.03
C GLY A 31 -10.16 -34.11 -7.58
N GLN A 32 -10.03 -34.41 -8.87
CA GLN A 32 -10.80 -35.46 -9.54
C GLN A 32 -9.85 -36.49 -10.18
N GLY A 33 -10.20 -37.77 -10.10
CA GLY A 33 -9.42 -38.84 -10.71
C GLY A 33 -10.07 -40.22 -10.56
N GLY A 34 -10.09 -41.01 -11.63
CA GLY A 34 -10.65 -42.37 -11.61
C GLY A 34 -12.13 -42.44 -11.23
N GLY A 35 -12.91 -41.40 -11.56
CA GLY A 35 -14.34 -41.29 -11.18
C GLY A 35 -14.59 -40.84 -9.73
N LEU A 36 -13.55 -40.49 -8.98
CA LEU A 36 -13.66 -39.97 -7.61
C LEU A 36 -13.41 -38.47 -7.59
N THR A 37 -14.16 -37.76 -6.74
CA THR A 37 -13.95 -36.35 -6.41
C THR A 37 -13.60 -36.23 -4.93
N ARG A 38 -12.57 -35.46 -4.59
CA ARG A 38 -12.10 -35.22 -3.22
C ARG A 38 -11.74 -33.75 -3.04
N ASN A 39 -12.08 -33.19 -1.88
CA ASN A 39 -11.74 -31.81 -1.53
C ASN A 39 -10.56 -31.79 -0.55
N SER A 40 -9.69 -30.79 -0.68
CA SER A 40 -8.67 -30.49 0.31
C SER A 40 -9.28 -29.94 1.60
N SER A 41 -8.48 -29.88 2.66
CA SER A 41 -8.78 -29.00 3.79
C SER A 41 -8.96 -27.55 3.32
N THR A 42 -9.79 -26.79 4.02
CA THR A 42 -9.98 -25.38 3.73
C THR A 42 -8.76 -24.57 4.16
N PHE A 43 -8.51 -23.49 3.44
CA PHE A 43 -7.49 -22.50 3.76
C PHE A 43 -8.04 -21.09 3.55
N GLY A 44 -7.29 -20.10 4.03
CA GLY A 44 -7.69 -18.71 3.92
C GLY A 44 -6.59 -17.77 3.45
N VAL A 45 -7.01 -16.62 2.95
CA VAL A 45 -6.17 -15.50 2.53
C VAL A 45 -6.76 -14.20 3.06
N ALA A 46 -5.92 -13.33 3.59
CA ALA A 46 -6.29 -11.97 3.99
C ALA A 46 -5.76 -10.97 2.95
N ILE A 47 -6.67 -10.22 2.34
CA ILE A 47 -6.33 -9.16 1.40
C ILE A 47 -6.38 -7.84 2.17
N THR A 48 -5.23 -7.21 2.34
CA THR A 48 -5.09 -5.92 3.02
C THR A 48 -4.69 -4.83 2.04
N SER A 49 -5.06 -3.59 2.33
CA SER A 49 -4.50 -2.43 1.65
C SER A 49 -3.00 -2.35 1.93
N PRO A 50 -2.15 -1.91 0.99
CA PRO A 50 -0.74 -1.61 1.26
C PRO A 50 -0.54 -0.50 2.30
N GLY A 51 -1.62 0.16 2.75
CA GLY A 51 -1.57 1.35 3.58
C GLY A 51 -1.30 2.59 2.74
N ASP A 52 -1.68 3.75 3.26
CA ASP A 52 -1.41 5.05 2.64
C ASP A 52 -1.03 6.09 3.71
N PHE A 53 -0.64 7.29 3.32
CA PHE A 53 -0.39 8.39 4.25
C PHE A 53 -0.91 9.72 3.71
N ALA A 54 -1.38 10.57 4.62
CA ALA A 54 -1.79 11.93 4.31
C ALA A 54 -0.79 12.92 4.90
N VAL A 55 -0.53 14.02 4.19
CA VAL A 55 0.33 15.12 4.66
C VAL A 55 -0.48 16.41 4.68
N SER A 56 -0.41 17.14 5.78
CA SER A 56 -1.04 18.47 5.92
C SER A 56 -0.08 19.47 6.56
N VAL A 57 -0.28 20.75 6.28
CA VAL A 57 0.56 21.84 6.81
C VAL A 57 -0.33 22.93 7.40
N SER A 58 0.01 23.43 8.58
CA SER A 58 -0.72 24.50 9.25
C SER A 58 0.20 25.48 9.98
N PRO A 59 -0.06 26.80 9.93
CA PRO A 59 -1.09 27.47 9.11
C PRO A 59 -0.73 27.44 7.61
N THR A 60 -1.68 27.71 6.70
CA THR A 60 -1.40 27.69 5.25
C THR A 60 -0.68 28.93 4.74
N SER A 61 -0.72 30.03 5.49
CA SER A 61 -0.02 31.28 5.17
C SER A 61 0.51 31.94 6.44
N ARG A 62 1.61 32.68 6.29
CA ARG A 62 2.16 33.57 7.33
C ARG A 62 2.80 34.77 6.66
N THR A 63 2.69 35.91 7.30
CA THR A 63 3.45 37.11 6.94
C THR A 63 4.68 37.17 7.84
N VAL A 64 5.85 37.39 7.25
CA VAL A 64 7.13 37.41 7.96
C VAL A 64 7.90 38.64 7.48
N VAL A 65 8.44 39.41 8.42
CA VAL A 65 9.32 40.53 8.11
C VAL A 65 10.65 39.99 7.60
N GLN A 66 11.26 40.64 6.61
CA GLN A 66 12.55 40.21 6.06
C GLN A 66 13.60 40.07 7.17
N GLY A 67 14.38 38.99 7.11
CA GLY A 67 15.38 38.64 8.12
C GLY A 67 14.82 37.95 9.36
N GLN A 68 13.50 37.75 9.46
CA GLN A 68 12.87 36.98 10.53
C GLN A 68 12.56 35.55 10.07
N SER A 69 12.43 34.64 11.04
CA SER A 69 12.03 33.25 10.82
C SER A 69 10.55 33.03 11.15
N THR A 70 9.96 32.01 10.53
CA THR A 70 8.63 31.52 10.91
C THR A 70 8.59 30.00 10.93
N THR A 71 7.54 29.46 11.53
CA THR A 71 7.35 28.01 11.67
C THR A 71 6.02 27.56 11.11
N TYR A 72 6.04 26.38 10.52
CA TYR A 72 4.88 25.65 10.04
C TYR A 72 4.88 24.28 10.70
N THR A 73 3.71 23.81 11.12
CA THR A 73 3.53 22.44 11.58
C THR A 73 3.17 21.58 10.38
N VAL A 74 3.97 20.53 10.13
CA VAL A 74 3.68 19.50 9.14
C VAL A 74 3.22 18.26 9.87
N THR A 75 2.02 17.77 9.52
CA THR A 75 1.45 16.56 10.10
C THR A 75 1.43 15.47 9.04
N VAL A 76 2.01 14.32 9.38
CA VAL A 76 1.93 13.10 8.56
C VAL A 76 1.03 12.10 9.31
N GLN A 77 -0.01 11.62 8.64
CA GLN A 77 -0.96 10.67 9.20
C GLN A 77 -0.89 9.36 8.44
N SER A 78 -0.69 8.25 9.16
CA SER A 78 -0.84 6.90 8.60
C SER A 78 -2.32 6.60 8.35
N VAL A 79 -2.60 6.04 7.18
CA VAL A 79 -3.91 5.62 6.70
C VAL A 79 -3.85 4.13 6.37
N SER A 80 -4.90 3.38 6.71
CA SER A 80 -5.02 1.95 6.37
C SER A 80 -3.81 1.08 6.79
N GLY A 81 -3.15 1.42 7.90
CA GLY A 81 -2.06 0.62 8.45
C GLY A 81 -0.67 0.86 7.82
N PHE A 82 -0.48 1.96 7.11
CA PHE A 82 0.83 2.35 6.58
C PHE A 82 1.89 2.43 7.70
N SER A 83 3.03 1.80 7.47
CA SER A 83 4.14 1.71 8.44
C SER A 83 5.51 1.98 7.80
N GLY A 84 5.53 2.62 6.63
CA GLY A 84 6.76 2.95 5.92
C GLY A 84 7.39 4.28 6.35
N PRO A 85 8.68 4.51 6.02
CA PRO A 85 9.30 5.82 6.17
C PRO A 85 8.68 6.83 5.19
N VAL A 86 8.46 8.07 5.64
CA VAL A 86 8.01 9.19 4.80
C VAL A 86 9.12 10.24 4.74
N THR A 87 9.58 10.56 3.53
CA THR A 87 10.58 11.61 3.30
C THR A 87 9.88 12.89 2.84
N LEU A 88 10.04 13.98 3.58
CA LEU A 88 9.43 15.28 3.27
C LEU A 88 10.44 16.18 2.56
N ASN A 89 10.04 16.78 1.44
CA ASN A 89 10.83 17.75 0.70
C ASN A 89 9.99 19.01 0.46
N VAL A 90 10.58 20.18 0.66
CA VAL A 90 9.95 21.44 0.30
C VAL A 90 10.18 21.69 -1.19
N LYS A 91 9.11 21.96 -1.93
CA LYS A 91 9.15 22.38 -3.33
C LYS A 91 8.48 23.73 -3.46
N SER A 92 9.05 24.59 -4.28
CA SER A 92 8.49 25.88 -4.64
C SER A 92 8.21 25.88 -6.14
N LEU A 93 7.04 26.39 -6.53
CA LEU A 93 6.65 26.56 -7.94
C LEU A 93 7.22 27.86 -8.56
N HIS A 94 8.01 28.60 -7.80
CA HIS A 94 8.55 29.89 -8.21
C HIS A 94 9.86 29.72 -8.98
N GLU A 95 9.80 29.82 -10.31
CA GLU A 95 10.94 30.27 -11.11
C GLU A 95 11.12 31.77 -10.86
N HIS A 96 12.16 32.18 -10.13
CA HIS A 96 12.54 33.60 -10.08
C HIS A 96 14.02 33.73 -10.38
N SER A 97 14.34 33.87 -11.67
CA SER A 97 15.61 34.44 -12.13
C SER A 97 15.49 35.96 -12.02
N TRP A 98 16.02 36.54 -10.94
CA TRP A 98 16.14 37.99 -10.83
C TRP A 98 17.43 38.41 -11.55
N VAL A 99 17.31 38.91 -12.77
CA VAL A 99 18.40 39.66 -13.41
C VAL A 99 18.24 41.12 -13.01
N TYR A 100 19.13 41.61 -12.15
CA TYR A 100 19.32 43.05 -11.94
C TYR A 100 20.36 43.55 -12.95
N SER A 101 20.00 44.56 -13.73
CA SER A 101 20.95 45.40 -14.47
C SER A 101 21.09 46.75 -13.75
N PHE A 102 22.33 47.15 -13.49
CA PHE A 102 22.69 48.54 -13.14
C PHE A 102 22.57 49.45 -14.36
#